data_AF-A0A7V7WGB2-F1
#
_entry.id   AF-A0A7V7WGB2-F1
#
_cell.length_a   1.000
_cell.length_b   1.000
_cell.length_c   1.000
_cell.angle_alpha   90.00
_cell.angle_beta   90.00
_cell.angle_gamma   90.00
#
_symmetry.space_group_name_H-M   'P 1'
#
loop_
_entity.id
_entity.type
_entity.pdbx_description
1 polymer ?
#
loop_
_entity_poly.entity_id
_entity_poly.type
_entity_poly.pdbx_seq_one_letter_code
_entity_poly.pdbx_strand_id
1 'polypeptide(L)'
;MADELRIGRLFIHDLNQNDRYDPAVDRVSDEAGQPLSGPEQARALQAILGEIRAPAWRGLSLAKVEAYARALSEARETAARGDVDQNQSANSRAERLAKELGLNFDAVRARAQRRQALQTALRRGMEAAERLSERADSADLAKSALDEVYGIAEDLKKEFAVAAYDGGRAGRILERAYRKTIEGWMNQARAQAKAVDLQGALIGLNLAEHYAHEAQSNLGIHLYPDPREVEALALQVYGEGLEKEYLRAEEQAALGNAKVTRNILAYIRDQVREANQKYRFQFSVDEPRCDRILETALVAGVEDNFRRAAEQAGLGHGDEVEKWLALARDYVAEFNREHRSHYWKARESAPLSFDEPRARAIRASLEKALRQRQP
;
A
#
# COMPACT_ATOMS: atom_id res chain seq x y z
N MET A 1 -45.27 8.21 -27.66
CA MET A 1 -45.09 8.48 -26.21
C MET A 1 -44.50 9.88 -26.15
N ALA A 2 -45.13 10.82 -25.46
CA ALA A 2 -44.61 12.19 -25.36
C ALA A 2 -43.17 12.16 -24.81
N ASP A 3 -42.30 13.01 -25.34
CA ASP A 3 -40.94 13.12 -24.81
C ASP A 3 -41.00 14.02 -23.58
N GLU A 4 -40.63 13.45 -22.43
CA GLU A 4 -40.56 14.15 -21.16
C GLU A 4 -39.11 14.60 -20.92
N LEU A 5 -38.91 15.92 -20.84
CA LEU A 5 -37.58 16.53 -20.69
C LEU A 5 -37.49 17.25 -19.36
N ARG A 6 -36.42 16.99 -18.59
CA ARG A 6 -36.23 17.59 -17.27
C ARG A 6 -35.30 18.80 -17.33
N ILE A 7 -35.87 20.00 -17.32
CA ILE A 7 -35.10 21.24 -17.34
C ILE A 7 -35.09 21.84 -15.93
N GLY A 8 -33.99 21.59 -15.20
CA GLY A 8 -33.86 21.98 -13.80
C GLY A 8 -34.86 21.24 -12.89
N ARG A 9 -35.82 22.00 -12.35
CA ARG A 9 -36.89 21.48 -11.47
C ARG A 9 -38.23 21.28 -12.18
N LEU A 10 -38.26 21.41 -13.50
CA LEU A 10 -39.48 21.29 -14.29
C LEU A 10 -39.40 20.10 -15.23
N PHE A 11 -40.55 19.49 -15.47
CA PHE A 11 -40.74 18.57 -16.59
C PHE A 11 -41.53 19.30 -17.68
N ILE A 12 -40.97 19.37 -18.88
CA ILE A 12 -41.69 19.79 -20.08
C ILE A 12 -42.07 18.53 -20.84
N HIS A 13 -43.37 18.37 -21.04
CA HIS A 13 -43.95 17.28 -21.82
C HIS A 13 -44.16 17.79 -23.24
N ASP A 14 -43.25 17.45 -24.15
CA ASP A 14 -43.37 17.77 -25.57
C ASP A 14 -44.41 16.82 -26.20
N LEU A 15 -45.64 17.31 -26.30
CA LEU A 15 -46.77 16.48 -26.73
C LEU A 15 -46.85 16.35 -28.26
N ASN A 16 -46.24 17.28 -29.01
CA ASN A 16 -46.22 17.25 -30.47
C ASN A 16 -44.91 16.68 -31.04
N GLN A 17 -43.94 16.36 -30.17
CA GLN A 17 -42.66 15.71 -30.47
C GLN A 17 -41.82 16.48 -31.50
N ASN A 18 -41.87 17.81 -31.45
CA ASN A 18 -41.14 18.67 -32.39
C ASN A 18 -39.84 19.24 -31.82
N ASP A 19 -39.48 18.85 -30.58
CA ASP A 19 -38.31 19.30 -29.81
C ASP A 19 -38.29 20.83 -29.61
N ARG A 20 -39.46 21.49 -29.61
CA ARG A 20 -39.59 22.93 -29.42
C ARG A 20 -40.76 23.24 -28.52
N TYR A 21 -40.53 24.16 -27.59
CA TYR A 21 -41.60 24.59 -26.70
C TYR A 21 -42.76 25.26 -27.47
N ASP A 22 -43.94 24.66 -27.42
CA ASP A 22 -45.20 25.21 -27.89
C ASP A 22 -46.16 25.45 -26.70
N PRO A 23 -46.37 26.71 -26.28
CA PRO A 23 -47.22 27.01 -25.13
C PRO A 23 -48.71 26.64 -25.33
N ALA A 24 -49.16 26.38 -26.57
CA ALA A 24 -50.52 25.95 -26.86
C ALA A 24 -50.71 24.43 -26.73
N VAL A 25 -49.62 23.65 -26.78
CA VAL A 25 -49.66 22.19 -26.86
C VAL A 25 -48.92 21.53 -25.70
N ASP A 26 -47.76 22.05 -25.30
CA ASP A 26 -46.91 21.44 -24.29
C ASP A 26 -47.42 21.68 -22.88
N ARG A 27 -47.23 20.66 -22.04
CA ARG A 27 -47.57 20.73 -20.62
C ARG A 27 -46.31 20.88 -19.79
N VAL A 28 -46.38 21.71 -18.75
CA VAL A 28 -45.29 21.88 -17.77
C VAL A 28 -45.75 21.41 -16.39
N SER A 29 -44.92 20.59 -15.73
CA SER A 29 -45.16 20.13 -14.36
C SER A 29 -43.96 20.37 -13.45
N ASP A 30 -44.22 20.40 -12.15
CA ASP A 30 -43.20 20.48 -11.10
C ASP A 30 -42.48 19.14 -10.88
N GLU A 31 -41.52 19.11 -9.93
CA GLU A 31 -40.76 17.91 -9.59
C GLU A 31 -41.63 16.76 -9.03
N ALA A 32 -42.84 17.05 -8.54
CA ALA A 32 -43.80 16.07 -8.06
C ALA A 32 -44.73 15.55 -9.19
N GLY A 33 -44.54 16.03 -10.42
CA GLY A 33 -45.37 15.69 -11.58
C GLY A 33 -46.71 16.44 -11.62
N GLN A 34 -46.93 17.40 -10.73
CA GLN A 34 -48.16 18.19 -10.70
C GLN A 34 -48.11 19.27 -11.78
N PRO A 35 -49.17 19.43 -12.59
CA PRO A 35 -49.23 20.47 -13.60
C PRO A 35 -49.19 21.85 -12.94
N LEU A 36 -48.34 22.73 -13.46
CA LEU A 36 -48.26 24.11 -12.98
C LEU A 36 -49.44 24.94 -13.50
N SER A 37 -49.95 25.86 -12.67
CA SER A 37 -50.94 26.83 -13.14
C SER A 37 -50.30 27.82 -14.13
N GLY A 38 -51.11 28.44 -15.01
CA GLY A 38 -50.60 29.37 -16.04
C GLY A 38 -49.60 30.43 -15.53
N PRO A 39 -49.89 31.14 -14.41
CA PRO A 39 -48.95 32.10 -13.83
C PRO A 39 -47.67 31.47 -13.27
N GLU A 40 -47.75 30.28 -12.67
CA GLU A 40 -46.60 29.56 -12.11
C GLU A 40 -45.71 29.02 -13.22
N GLN A 41 -46.30 28.41 -14.24
CA GLN A 41 -45.64 27.96 -15.45
C GLN A 41 -44.90 29.10 -16.13
N ALA A 42 -45.55 30.24 -16.35
CA ALA A 42 -44.92 31.40 -16.99
C ALA A 42 -43.69 31.90 -16.19
N ARG A 43 -43.79 31.97 -14.85
CA ARG A 43 -42.66 32.35 -13.98
C ARG A 43 -41.52 31.33 -14.04
N ALA A 44 -41.85 30.04 -14.00
CA ALA A 44 -40.85 28.97 -13.98
C ALA A 44 -40.10 28.88 -15.33
N LEU A 45 -40.82 28.98 -16.44
CA LEU A 45 -40.23 29.04 -17.79
C LEU A 45 -39.39 30.31 -17.99
N GLN A 46 -39.83 31.46 -17.46
CA GLN A 46 -39.05 32.69 -17.50
C GLN A 46 -37.76 32.58 -16.68
N ALA A 47 -37.79 31.86 -15.55
CA ALA A 47 -36.61 31.59 -14.75
C ALA A 47 -35.58 30.74 -15.52
N ILE A 48 -36.02 29.72 -16.27
CA ILE A 48 -35.14 28.92 -17.14
C ILE A 48 -34.51 29.82 -18.22
N LEU A 49 -35.32 30.62 -18.93
CA LEU A 49 -34.81 31.57 -19.93
C LEU A 49 -33.77 32.52 -19.32
N GLY A 50 -34.00 32.99 -18.09
CA GLY A 50 -33.03 33.79 -17.35
C GLY A 50 -31.72 33.04 -17.04
N GLU A 51 -31.81 31.79 -16.61
CA GLU A 51 -30.66 30.95 -16.25
C GLU A 51 -29.75 30.64 -17.46
N ILE A 52 -30.38 30.30 -18.60
CA ILE A 52 -29.69 30.01 -19.87
C ILE A 52 -29.37 31.29 -20.66
N ARG A 53 -29.84 32.46 -20.20
CA ARG A 53 -29.74 33.78 -20.86
C ARG A 53 -30.32 33.82 -22.27
N ALA A 54 -31.43 33.11 -22.49
CA ALA A 54 -32.17 33.17 -23.74
C ALA A 54 -33.25 34.26 -23.69
N PRO A 55 -33.46 35.02 -24.77
CA PRO A 55 -34.49 36.06 -24.81
C PRO A 55 -35.91 35.49 -24.93
N ALA A 56 -36.07 34.29 -25.52
CA ALA A 56 -37.34 33.61 -25.71
C ALA A 56 -37.12 32.12 -26.02
N TRP A 57 -38.18 31.32 -25.88
CA TRP A 57 -38.18 29.89 -26.23
C TRP A 57 -38.17 29.59 -27.74
N ARG A 58 -38.56 30.58 -28.56
CA ARG A 58 -38.71 30.39 -30.00
C ARG A 58 -37.37 29.95 -30.63
N GLY A 59 -37.39 28.78 -31.27
CA GLY A 59 -36.26 28.23 -32.02
C GLY A 59 -35.23 27.46 -31.17
N LEU A 60 -35.48 27.31 -29.86
CA LEU A 60 -34.63 26.50 -28.99
C LEU A 60 -35.07 25.04 -29.03
N SER A 61 -34.09 24.14 -29.15
CA SER A 61 -34.28 22.69 -28.98
C SER A 61 -34.46 22.38 -27.50
N LEU A 62 -35.57 21.76 -27.12
CA LEU A 62 -35.87 21.43 -25.73
C LEU A 62 -34.81 20.47 -25.16
N ALA A 63 -34.41 19.44 -25.90
CA ALA A 63 -33.38 18.49 -25.49
C ALA A 63 -32.01 19.16 -25.28
N LYS A 64 -31.64 20.12 -26.14
CA LYS A 64 -30.40 20.88 -25.97
C LYS A 64 -30.48 21.87 -24.81
N VAL A 65 -31.64 22.48 -24.57
CA VAL A 65 -31.86 23.35 -23.40
C VAL A 65 -31.73 22.55 -22.11
N GLU A 66 -32.30 21.34 -22.05
CA GLU A 66 -32.10 20.42 -20.92
C GLU A 66 -30.62 20.12 -20.69
N ALA A 67 -29.91 19.68 -21.73
CA ALA A 67 -28.50 19.37 -21.61
C ALA A 67 -27.67 20.59 -21.17
N TYR A 68 -28.01 21.79 -21.67
CA TYR A 68 -27.32 23.02 -21.31
C TYR A 68 -27.58 23.42 -19.87
N ALA A 69 -28.84 23.44 -19.44
CA ALA A 69 -29.23 23.73 -18.06
C ALA A 69 -28.58 22.75 -17.08
N ARG A 70 -28.55 21.46 -17.42
CA ARG A 70 -27.85 20.43 -16.64
C ARG A 70 -26.36 20.71 -16.53
N ALA A 71 -25.68 21.04 -17.65
CA ALA A 71 -24.26 21.37 -17.62
C ALA A 71 -23.96 22.62 -16.76
N LEU A 72 -24.86 23.61 -16.75
CA LEU A 72 -24.74 24.79 -15.87
C LEU A 72 -24.92 24.44 -14.39
N SER A 73 -25.88 23.56 -14.06
CA SER A 73 -26.07 23.06 -12.68
C SER A 73 -24.86 22.25 -12.21
N GLU A 74 -24.38 21.32 -13.05
CA GLU A 74 -23.19 20.52 -12.77
C GLU A 74 -21.96 21.41 -12.55
N ALA A 75 -21.76 22.45 -13.36
CA ALA A 75 -20.67 23.41 -13.17
C ALA A 75 -20.79 24.15 -11.83
N ARG A 76 -21.99 24.57 -11.45
CA ARG A 76 -22.23 25.25 -10.16
C ARG A 76 -21.97 24.32 -8.97
N GLU A 77 -22.46 23.09 -9.01
CA GLU A 77 -22.32 22.12 -7.95
C GLU A 77 -20.87 21.70 -7.75
N THR A 78 -20.17 21.37 -8.84
CA THR A 78 -18.74 21.01 -8.82
C THR A 78 -17.87 22.18 -8.35
N ALA A 79 -18.20 23.42 -8.71
CA ALA A 79 -17.53 24.60 -8.16
C ALA A 79 -17.70 24.72 -6.64
N ALA A 80 -18.91 24.47 -6.13
CA ALA A 80 -19.18 24.49 -4.69
C ALA A 80 -18.50 23.34 -3.93
N ARG A 81 -18.26 22.20 -4.59
CA ARG A 81 -17.50 21.07 -4.04
C ARG A 81 -15.98 21.24 -4.17
N GLY A 82 -15.51 22.11 -5.07
CA GLY A 82 -14.07 22.23 -5.37
C GLY A 82 -13.56 21.17 -6.35
N ASP A 83 -14.44 20.55 -7.14
CA ASP A 83 -14.04 19.55 -8.14
C ASP A 83 -13.58 20.27 -9.43
N VAL A 84 -12.31 20.68 -9.47
CA VAL A 84 -11.76 21.57 -10.51
C VAL A 84 -11.95 21.01 -11.94
N ASP A 85 -11.58 19.75 -12.15
CA ASP A 85 -11.66 19.11 -13.47
C ASP A 85 -13.11 18.89 -13.93
N GLN A 86 -13.98 18.48 -12.99
CA GLN A 86 -15.41 18.31 -13.29
C GLN A 86 -16.06 19.65 -13.61
N ASN A 87 -15.70 20.71 -12.88
CA ASN A 87 -16.16 22.07 -13.16
C ASN A 87 -15.72 22.53 -14.55
N GLN A 88 -14.45 22.32 -14.91
CA GLN A 88 -13.94 22.68 -16.24
C GLN A 88 -14.65 21.90 -17.36
N SER A 89 -14.86 20.59 -17.14
CA SER A 89 -15.58 19.73 -18.08
C SER A 89 -17.03 20.17 -18.27
N ALA A 90 -17.74 20.48 -17.17
CA ALA A 90 -19.12 20.97 -17.20
C ALA A 90 -19.22 22.34 -17.90
N ASN A 91 -18.31 23.27 -17.60
CA ASN A 91 -18.25 24.58 -18.27
C ASN A 91 -17.98 24.45 -19.78
N SER A 92 -17.07 23.54 -20.18
CA SER A 92 -16.77 23.29 -21.61
C SER A 92 -17.97 22.70 -22.35
N ARG A 93 -18.72 21.78 -21.71
CA ARG A 93 -19.98 21.26 -22.26
C ARG A 93 -21.02 22.37 -22.40
N ALA A 94 -21.15 23.21 -21.38
CA ALA A 94 -22.09 24.32 -21.37
C ALA A 94 -21.78 25.33 -22.49
N GLU A 95 -20.51 25.69 -22.70
CA GLU A 95 -20.08 26.57 -23.77
C GLU A 95 -20.43 26.02 -25.16
N ARG A 96 -20.14 24.73 -25.40
CA ARG A 96 -20.49 24.05 -26.66
C ARG A 96 -22.00 24.07 -26.90
N LEU A 97 -22.81 23.74 -25.89
CA LEU A 97 -24.27 23.70 -26.00
C LEU A 97 -24.87 25.10 -26.20
N ALA A 98 -24.32 26.12 -25.55
CA ALA A 98 -24.69 27.51 -25.78
C ALA A 98 -24.48 27.90 -27.26
N LYS A 99 -23.33 27.53 -27.84
CA LYS A 99 -23.03 27.77 -29.27
C LYS A 99 -24.02 27.06 -30.19
N GLU A 100 -24.35 25.80 -29.89
CA GLU A 100 -25.33 25.03 -30.66
C GLU A 100 -26.75 25.59 -30.58
N LEU A 101 -27.10 26.23 -29.47
CA LEU A 101 -28.38 26.91 -29.25
C LEU A 101 -28.39 28.35 -29.79
N GLY A 102 -27.27 28.86 -30.31
CA GLY A 102 -27.13 30.26 -30.72
C GLY A 102 -27.21 31.26 -29.56
N LEU A 103 -26.86 30.82 -28.35
CA LEU A 103 -26.87 31.62 -27.12
C LEU A 103 -25.48 32.13 -26.77
N ASN A 104 -25.43 33.25 -26.05
CA ASN A 104 -24.17 33.77 -25.51
C ASN A 104 -23.79 33.00 -24.24
N PHE A 105 -22.65 32.32 -24.26
CA PHE A 105 -22.09 31.68 -23.08
C PHE A 105 -21.57 32.73 -22.08
N ASP A 106 -21.93 32.58 -20.81
CA ASP A 106 -21.48 33.47 -19.74
C ASP A 106 -20.08 33.07 -19.25
N ALA A 107 -19.06 33.47 -20.03
CA ALA A 107 -17.66 33.21 -19.70
C ALA A 107 -17.24 33.84 -18.36
N VAL A 108 -17.88 34.93 -17.93
CA VAL A 108 -17.60 35.57 -16.63
C VAL A 108 -18.08 34.69 -15.48
N ARG A 109 -19.29 34.14 -15.57
CA ARG A 109 -19.81 33.15 -14.59
C ARG A 109 -18.96 31.89 -14.56
N ALA A 110 -18.60 31.34 -15.72
CA ALA A 110 -17.76 30.15 -15.79
C ALA A 110 -16.38 30.39 -15.13
N ARG A 111 -15.76 31.55 -15.42
CA ARG A 111 -14.51 31.98 -14.79
C ARG A 111 -14.64 32.17 -13.28
N ALA A 112 -15.76 32.72 -12.80
CA ALA A 112 -16.04 32.85 -11.36
C ALA A 112 -16.23 31.49 -10.67
N GLN A 113 -16.94 30.56 -11.32
CA GLN A 113 -17.12 29.19 -10.84
C GLN A 113 -15.78 28.43 -10.77
N ARG A 114 -14.91 28.57 -11.78
CA ARG A 114 -13.57 27.98 -11.74
C ARG A 114 -12.73 28.53 -10.60
N ARG A 115 -12.76 29.85 -10.38
CA ARG A 115 -12.10 30.48 -9.23
C ARG A 115 -12.63 29.90 -7.91
N GLN A 116 -13.95 29.76 -7.76
CA GLN A 116 -14.57 29.17 -6.57
C GLN A 116 -14.15 27.71 -6.37
N ALA A 117 -14.08 26.93 -7.46
CA ALA A 117 -13.65 25.54 -7.42
C ALA A 117 -12.22 25.43 -6.87
N LEU A 118 -11.29 26.19 -7.45
CA LEU A 118 -9.89 26.22 -7.03
C LEU A 118 -9.73 26.69 -5.56
N GLN A 119 -10.42 27.76 -5.15
CA GLN A 119 -10.39 28.23 -3.76
C GLN A 119 -10.93 27.19 -2.76
N THR A 120 -11.99 26.49 -3.14
CA THR A 120 -12.60 25.46 -2.30
C THR A 120 -11.70 24.22 -2.22
N ALA A 121 -11.11 23.81 -3.34
CA ALA A 121 -10.15 22.71 -3.42
C ALA A 121 -8.91 23.00 -2.57
N LEU A 122 -8.35 24.20 -2.68
CA LEU A 122 -7.19 24.65 -1.89
C LEU A 122 -7.45 24.51 -0.38
N ARG A 123 -8.58 25.03 0.09
CA ARG A 123 -8.96 24.95 1.51
C ARG A 123 -9.11 23.49 1.95
N ARG A 124 -9.86 22.68 1.19
CA ARG A 124 -10.11 21.27 1.51
C ARG A 124 -8.83 20.43 1.52
N GLY A 125 -7.93 20.67 0.56
CA GLY A 125 -6.64 19.98 0.49
C GLY A 125 -5.76 20.30 1.70
N MET A 126 -5.71 21.56 2.13
CA MET A 126 -5.01 21.95 3.36
C MET A 126 -5.59 21.27 4.61
N GLU A 127 -6.91 21.25 4.76
CA GLU A 127 -7.58 20.55 5.86
C GLU A 127 -7.35 19.02 5.81
N ALA A 128 -7.29 18.45 4.62
CA ALA A 128 -6.99 17.03 4.44
C ALA A 128 -5.54 16.71 4.84
N ALA A 129 -4.56 17.51 4.40
CA ALA A 129 -3.17 17.38 4.78
C ALA A 129 -2.98 17.51 6.30
N GLU A 130 -3.70 18.43 6.96
CA GLU A 130 -3.71 18.54 8.42
C GLU A 130 -4.23 17.27 9.09
N ARG A 131 -5.36 16.73 8.63
CA ARG A 131 -5.89 15.47 9.18
C ARG A 131 -4.95 14.29 8.97
N LEU A 132 -4.24 14.26 7.84
CA LEU A 132 -3.23 13.23 7.57
C LEU A 132 -2.08 13.38 8.56
N SER A 133 -1.57 14.58 8.81
CA SER A 133 -0.43 14.83 9.70
C SER A 133 -0.61 14.37 11.15
N GLU A 134 -1.84 14.10 11.59
CA GLU A 134 -2.14 13.56 12.94
C GLU A 134 -1.98 12.04 13.05
N ARG A 135 -1.86 11.33 11.92
CA ARG A 135 -1.78 9.86 11.88
C ARG A 135 -0.33 9.40 11.86
N ALA A 136 -0.04 8.29 12.54
CA ALA A 136 1.18 7.54 12.29
C ALA A 136 1.20 7.08 10.82
N ASP A 137 2.40 6.97 10.24
CA ASP A 137 2.65 6.41 8.90
C ASP A 137 1.97 7.17 7.75
N SER A 138 1.96 8.50 7.84
CA SER A 138 1.21 9.35 6.91
C SER A 138 2.04 10.48 6.29
N ALA A 139 3.36 10.54 6.57
CA ALA A 139 4.24 11.59 6.04
C ALA A 139 4.13 11.71 4.51
N ASP A 140 4.19 10.59 3.79
CA ASP A 140 4.10 10.56 2.32
C ASP A 140 2.73 11.00 1.80
N LEU A 141 1.66 10.63 2.49
CA LEU A 141 0.30 11.04 2.15
C LEU A 141 0.09 12.53 2.40
N ALA A 142 0.59 13.05 3.53
CA ALA A 142 0.52 14.47 3.86
C ALA A 142 1.33 15.31 2.85
N LYS A 143 2.51 14.82 2.45
CA LYS A 143 3.35 15.42 1.40
C LYS A 143 2.64 15.46 0.06
N SER A 144 2.11 14.34 -0.41
CA SER A 144 1.36 14.27 -1.67
C SER A 144 0.16 15.22 -1.67
N ALA A 145 -0.59 15.29 -0.56
CA ALA A 145 -1.71 16.22 -0.43
C ALA A 145 -1.26 17.69 -0.50
N LEU A 146 -0.10 18.03 0.07
CA LEU A 146 0.44 19.40 0.01
C LEU A 146 1.00 19.78 -1.36
N ASP A 147 1.56 18.81 -2.09
CA ASP A 147 1.99 18.99 -3.48
C ASP A 147 0.78 19.29 -4.39
N GLU A 148 -0.34 18.57 -4.20
CA GLU A 148 -1.60 18.86 -4.90
C GLU A 148 -2.12 20.28 -4.57
N VAL A 149 -2.10 20.67 -3.28
CA VAL A 149 -2.49 22.02 -2.84
C VAL A 149 -1.59 23.08 -3.50
N TYR A 150 -0.28 22.82 -3.60
CA TYR A 150 0.65 23.73 -4.26
C TYR A 150 0.30 23.91 -5.74
N GLY A 151 0.00 22.81 -6.44
CA GLY A 151 -0.47 22.86 -7.84
C GLY A 151 -1.74 23.71 -8.01
N ILE A 152 -2.74 23.49 -7.15
CA ILE A 152 -3.99 24.28 -7.15
C ILE A 152 -3.71 25.77 -6.89
N ALA A 153 -2.79 26.08 -5.98
CA ALA A 153 -2.42 27.47 -5.67
C ALA A 153 -1.72 28.16 -6.85
N GLU A 154 -0.84 27.45 -7.56
CA GLU A 154 -0.19 27.97 -8.76
C GLU A 154 -1.19 28.19 -9.90
N ASP A 155 -2.17 27.30 -10.08
CA ASP A 155 -3.28 27.52 -11.03
C ASP A 155 -4.10 28.76 -10.66
N LEU A 156 -4.44 28.92 -9.37
CA LEU A 156 -5.17 30.10 -8.88
C LEU A 156 -4.38 31.40 -9.13
N LYS A 157 -3.07 31.37 -8.92
CA LYS A 157 -2.17 32.50 -9.14
C LYS A 157 -2.01 32.82 -10.62
N LYS A 158 -1.81 31.80 -11.47
CA LYS A 158 -1.66 31.95 -12.92
C LYS A 158 -2.92 32.48 -13.58
N GLU A 159 -4.09 31.95 -13.20
CA GLU A 159 -5.35 32.31 -13.84
C GLU A 159 -5.97 33.60 -13.27
N PHE A 160 -5.80 33.87 -11.97
CA PHE A 160 -6.53 34.93 -11.26
C PHE A 160 -5.66 35.94 -10.51
N ALA A 161 -4.33 35.80 -10.54
CA ALA A 161 -3.40 36.62 -9.75
C ALA A 161 -3.72 36.62 -8.24
N VAL A 162 -4.32 35.53 -7.74
CA VAL A 162 -4.60 35.32 -6.32
C VAL A 162 -3.59 34.29 -5.81
N ALA A 163 -2.63 34.72 -5.01
CA ALA A 163 -1.72 33.80 -4.31
C ALA A 163 -2.23 33.56 -2.89
N ALA A 164 -2.35 32.29 -2.49
CA ALA A 164 -2.76 31.91 -1.13
C ALA A 164 -2.16 30.59 -0.66
N TYR A 165 -1.03 30.14 -1.24
CA TYR A 165 -0.29 29.01 -0.66
C TYR A 165 0.38 29.46 0.63
N ASP A 166 -0.09 28.95 1.76
CA ASP A 166 0.53 29.20 3.06
C ASP A 166 1.67 28.20 3.28
N GLY A 167 2.85 28.52 2.73
CA GLY A 167 4.05 27.68 2.86
C GLY A 167 4.49 27.48 4.31
N GLY A 168 4.24 28.46 5.19
CA GLY A 168 4.54 28.33 6.61
C GLY A 168 3.64 27.29 7.29
N ARG A 169 2.33 27.28 6.97
CA ARG A 169 1.40 26.26 7.44
C ARG A 169 1.71 24.90 6.84
N ALA A 170 2.00 24.81 5.55
CA ALA A 170 2.40 23.56 4.90
C ALA A 170 3.65 22.94 5.56
N GLY A 171 4.68 23.76 5.84
CA GLY A 171 5.88 23.32 6.55
C GLY A 171 5.58 22.74 7.94
N ARG A 172 4.71 23.39 8.72
CA ARG A 172 4.29 22.86 10.04
C ARG A 172 3.48 21.56 9.96
N ILE A 173 2.64 21.42 8.92
CA ILE A 173 1.88 20.18 8.67
C ILE A 173 2.85 19.04 8.36
N LEU A 174 3.83 19.27 7.48
CA LEU A 174 4.85 18.26 7.16
C LEU A 174 5.69 17.91 8.36
N GLU A 175 6.19 18.90 9.11
CA GLU A 175 6.96 18.65 10.33
C GLU A 175 6.19 17.73 11.29
N ARG A 176 4.90 18.01 11.51
CA ARG A 176 4.05 17.18 12.35
C ARG A 176 3.89 15.76 11.79
N ALA A 177 3.65 15.63 10.49
CA ALA A 177 3.47 14.33 9.84
C ALA A 177 4.73 13.46 9.94
N TYR A 178 5.92 14.02 9.68
CA TYR A 178 7.19 13.32 9.86
C TYR A 178 7.41 12.94 11.31
N ARG A 179 7.19 13.86 12.26
CA ARG A 179 7.31 13.57 13.70
C ARG A 179 6.42 12.40 14.11
N LYS A 180 5.14 12.41 13.72
CA LYS A 180 4.19 11.32 14.02
C LYS A 180 4.56 10.00 13.37
N THR A 181 5.08 10.03 12.15
CA THR A 181 5.53 8.83 11.43
C THR A 181 6.76 8.22 12.11
N ILE A 182 7.76 9.04 12.46
CA ILE A 182 8.96 8.60 13.19
C ILE A 182 8.59 8.04 14.56
N GLU A 183 7.73 8.73 15.32
CA GLU A 183 7.19 8.22 16.60
C GLU A 183 6.44 6.89 16.43
N GLY A 184 5.65 6.75 15.36
CA GLY A 184 4.93 5.53 15.00
C GLY A 184 5.87 4.34 14.80
N TRP A 185 6.89 4.49 13.95
CA TRP A 185 7.89 3.46 13.68
C TRP A 185 8.73 3.11 14.91
N MET A 186 9.08 4.09 15.75
CA MET A 186 9.75 3.83 17.03
C MET A 186 8.87 3.01 17.98
N ASN A 187 7.57 3.33 18.07
CA ASN A 187 6.65 2.55 18.88
C ASN A 187 6.45 1.12 18.35
N GLN A 188 6.39 0.95 17.03
CA GLN A 188 6.37 -0.37 16.42
C GLN A 188 7.65 -1.15 16.72
N ALA A 189 8.83 -0.52 16.58
CA ALA A 189 10.10 -1.15 16.92
C ALA A 189 10.12 -1.62 18.39
N ARG A 190 9.65 -0.79 19.32
CA ARG A 190 9.51 -1.16 20.74
C ARG A 190 8.55 -2.33 20.95
N ALA A 191 7.43 -2.37 20.23
CA ALA A 191 6.46 -3.47 20.34
C ALA A 191 7.05 -4.79 19.82
N GLN A 192 7.76 -4.75 18.68
CA GLN A 192 8.40 -5.92 18.11
C GLN A 192 9.59 -6.41 18.95
N ALA A 193 10.36 -5.48 19.56
CA ALA A 193 11.39 -5.82 20.52
C ALA A 193 10.83 -6.61 21.70
N LYS A 194 9.71 -6.17 22.29
CA LYS A 194 9.01 -6.90 23.37
C LYS A 194 8.49 -8.27 22.95
N ALA A 195 8.16 -8.44 21.67
CA ALA A 195 7.76 -9.73 21.09
C ALA A 195 8.96 -10.62 20.71
N VAL A 196 10.18 -10.13 20.93
CA VAL A 196 11.43 -10.76 20.49
C VAL A 196 11.39 -11.05 18.98
N ASP A 197 10.83 -10.13 18.20
CA ASP A 197 10.89 -10.15 16.74
C ASP A 197 12.02 -9.24 16.26
N LEU A 198 13.18 -9.86 16.05
CA LEU A 198 14.40 -9.18 15.62
C LEU A 198 14.18 -8.40 14.32
N GLN A 199 13.63 -9.06 13.30
CA GLN A 199 13.47 -8.47 11.98
C GLN A 199 12.43 -7.35 12.01
N GLY A 200 11.28 -7.58 12.66
CA GLY A 200 10.24 -6.58 12.79
C GLY A 200 10.71 -5.32 13.51
N ALA A 201 11.51 -5.47 14.57
CA ALA A 201 12.04 -4.35 15.32
C ALA A 201 13.08 -3.54 14.52
N LEU A 202 14.00 -4.22 13.83
CA LEU A 202 15.00 -3.56 12.97
C LEU A 202 14.36 -2.82 11.80
N ILE A 203 13.30 -3.35 11.20
CA ILE A 203 12.52 -2.64 10.17
C ILE A 203 11.98 -1.32 10.72
N GLY A 204 11.37 -1.33 11.91
CA GLY A 204 10.86 -0.12 12.55
C GLY A 204 11.96 0.91 12.81
N LEU A 205 13.11 0.50 13.34
CA LEU A 205 14.26 1.39 13.57
C LEU A 205 14.78 2.01 12.26
N ASN A 206 14.94 1.20 11.21
CA ASN A 206 15.41 1.65 9.90
C ASN A 206 14.42 2.64 9.25
N LEU A 207 13.11 2.41 9.39
CA LEU A 207 12.09 3.31 8.84
C LEU A 207 12.05 4.63 9.62
N ALA A 208 12.19 4.61 10.94
CA ALA A 208 12.30 5.83 11.73
C ALA A 208 13.52 6.68 11.31
N GLU A 209 14.67 6.05 11.08
CA GLU A 209 15.90 6.69 10.57
C GLU A 209 15.71 7.23 9.15
N HIS A 210 15.08 6.46 8.26
CA HIS A 210 14.75 6.87 6.90
C HIS A 210 13.92 8.15 6.87
N TYR A 211 12.81 8.20 7.60
CA TYR A 211 11.94 9.37 7.65
C TYR A 211 12.61 10.58 8.35
N ALA A 212 13.51 10.36 9.30
CA ALA A 212 14.31 11.44 9.89
C ALA A 212 15.29 12.05 8.88
N HIS A 213 15.96 11.23 8.07
CA HIS A 213 16.81 11.70 6.97
C HIS A 213 16.02 12.40 5.88
N GLU A 214 14.83 11.89 5.56
CA GLU A 214 13.95 12.54 4.59
C GLU A 214 13.49 13.91 5.09
N ALA A 215 13.06 14.03 6.35
CA ALA A 215 12.70 15.31 6.95
C ALA A 215 13.88 16.31 6.92
N GLN A 216 15.10 15.84 7.18
CA GLN A 216 16.28 16.69 7.09
C GLN A 216 16.58 17.14 5.67
N SER A 217 16.52 16.23 4.70
CA SER A 217 16.89 16.53 3.31
C SER A 217 15.85 17.38 2.58
N ASN A 218 14.56 17.12 2.82
CA ASN A 218 13.47 17.81 2.14
C ASN A 218 13.07 19.13 2.82
N LEU A 219 13.18 19.20 4.15
CA LEU A 219 12.66 20.33 4.93
C LEU A 219 13.73 21.07 5.74
N GLY A 220 14.95 20.52 5.83
CA GLY A 220 15.98 21.05 6.72
C GLY A 220 15.64 20.89 8.20
N ILE A 221 14.71 19.97 8.54
CA ILE A 221 14.24 19.77 9.91
C ILE A 221 14.91 18.55 10.53
N HIS A 222 15.59 18.77 11.66
CA HIS A 222 16.23 17.73 12.44
C HIS A 222 15.21 17.04 13.36
N LEU A 223 14.58 15.96 12.88
CA LEU A 223 13.59 15.15 13.64
C LEU A 223 14.11 13.76 14.04
N TYR A 224 15.41 13.63 14.30
CA TYR A 224 15.99 12.34 14.66
C TYR A 224 15.43 11.85 16.01
N PRO A 225 15.07 10.56 16.13
CA PRO A 225 14.85 9.93 17.43
C PRO A 225 16.07 10.15 18.34
N ASP A 226 15.85 10.11 19.66
CA ASP A 226 16.97 10.17 20.61
C ASP A 226 17.96 9.03 20.29
N PRO A 227 19.22 9.34 19.92
CA PRO A 227 20.21 8.32 19.57
C PRO A 227 20.43 7.31 20.69
N ARG A 228 20.33 7.74 21.96
CA ARG A 228 20.49 6.84 23.11
C ARG A 228 19.33 5.85 23.21
N GLU A 229 18.13 6.28 22.87
CA GLU A 229 16.96 5.42 22.87
C GLU A 229 17.04 4.39 21.74
N VAL A 230 17.43 4.83 20.54
CA VAL A 230 17.65 3.94 19.39
C VAL A 230 18.72 2.90 19.70
N GLU A 231 19.84 3.31 20.27
CA GLU A 231 20.93 2.42 20.65
C GLU A 231 20.49 1.43 21.74
N ALA A 232 19.82 1.88 22.79
CA ALA A 232 19.31 1.00 23.85
C ALA A 232 18.30 -0.02 23.31
N LEU A 233 17.39 0.41 22.43
CA LEU A 233 16.41 -0.47 21.81
C LEU A 233 17.08 -1.48 20.86
N ALA A 234 18.03 -1.04 20.03
CA ALA A 234 18.78 -1.93 19.16
C ALA A 234 19.58 -2.96 19.96
N LEU A 235 20.22 -2.55 21.06
CA LEU A 235 20.97 -3.46 21.94
C LEU A 235 20.06 -4.55 22.51
N GLN A 236 18.87 -4.17 23.00
CA GLN A 236 17.86 -5.12 23.49
C GLN A 236 17.42 -6.08 22.39
N VAL A 237 17.06 -5.54 21.21
CA VAL A 237 16.56 -6.29 20.05
C VAL A 237 17.58 -7.32 19.58
N TYR A 238 18.85 -6.93 19.41
CA TYR A 238 19.90 -7.87 19.03
C TYR A 238 20.17 -8.88 20.13
N GLY A 239 20.24 -8.46 21.40
CA GLY A 239 20.51 -9.37 22.52
C GLY A 239 19.48 -10.49 22.64
N GLU A 240 18.21 -10.14 22.76
CA GLU A 240 17.11 -11.12 22.92
C GLU A 240 16.79 -11.84 21.60
N GLY A 241 16.82 -11.10 20.49
CA GLY A 241 16.52 -11.63 19.16
C GLY A 241 17.53 -12.67 18.68
N LEU A 242 18.83 -12.43 18.87
CA LEU A 242 19.85 -13.41 18.51
C LEU A 242 19.73 -14.70 19.34
N GLU A 243 19.45 -14.58 20.65
CA GLU A 243 19.25 -15.76 21.49
C GLU A 243 18.06 -16.60 21.01
N LYS A 244 16.95 -15.97 20.64
CA LYS A 244 15.79 -16.67 20.06
C LYS A 244 16.13 -17.38 18.76
N GLU A 245 16.95 -16.80 17.89
CA GLU A 245 17.38 -17.47 16.66
C GLU A 245 18.31 -18.66 16.94
N TYR A 246 19.16 -18.59 17.97
CA TYR A 246 19.93 -19.77 18.42
C TYR A 246 19.00 -20.89 18.89
N LEU A 247 18.00 -20.60 19.72
CA LEU A 247 17.01 -21.58 20.17
C LEU A 247 16.24 -22.19 18.99
N ARG A 248 15.84 -21.37 18.02
CA ARG A 248 15.19 -21.84 16.79
C ARG A 248 16.13 -22.74 15.97
N ALA A 249 17.42 -22.42 15.89
CA ALA A 249 18.39 -23.27 15.22
C ALA A 249 18.55 -24.62 15.92
N GLU A 250 18.55 -24.64 17.26
CA GLU A 250 18.56 -25.85 18.10
C GLU A 250 17.32 -26.71 17.87
N GLU A 251 16.12 -26.12 17.82
CA GLU A 251 14.87 -26.83 17.50
C GLU A 251 14.92 -27.48 16.12
N GLN A 252 15.37 -26.73 15.09
CA GLN A 252 15.49 -27.27 13.74
C GLN A 252 16.58 -28.34 13.63
N ALA A 253 17.65 -28.20 14.40
CA ALA A 253 18.71 -29.20 14.49
C ALA A 253 18.20 -30.52 15.09
N ALA A 254 17.42 -30.45 16.17
CA ALA A 254 16.82 -31.63 16.78
C ALA A 254 15.88 -32.40 15.83
N LEU A 255 15.28 -31.69 14.86
CA LEU A 255 14.45 -32.29 13.79
C LEU A 255 15.26 -32.84 12.61
N GLY A 256 16.59 -32.72 12.61
CA GLY A 256 17.46 -33.15 11.50
C GLY A 256 17.44 -32.23 10.28
N ASN A 257 16.89 -31.02 10.40
CA ASN A 257 16.74 -30.07 9.30
C ASN A 257 18.04 -29.28 9.03
N ALA A 258 19.14 -29.98 8.73
CA ALA A 258 20.48 -29.37 8.60
C ALA A 258 20.55 -28.18 7.63
N LYS A 259 19.80 -28.20 6.51
CA LYS A 259 19.73 -27.04 5.59
C LYS A 259 19.13 -25.80 6.25
N VAL A 260 18.02 -25.96 6.98
CA VAL A 260 17.35 -24.85 7.67
C VAL A 260 18.23 -24.34 8.80
N THR A 261 18.82 -25.24 9.58
CA THR A 261 19.77 -24.90 10.64
C THR A 261 20.95 -24.08 10.10
N ARG A 262 21.59 -24.49 8.99
CA ARG A 262 22.69 -23.71 8.39
C ARG A 262 22.26 -22.29 8.00
N ASN A 263 21.06 -22.15 7.43
CA ASN A 263 20.54 -20.83 7.06
C ASN A 263 20.31 -19.93 8.28
N ILE A 264 19.78 -20.48 9.38
CA ILE A 264 19.58 -19.72 10.62
C ILE A 264 20.94 -19.33 11.23
N LEU A 265 21.91 -20.25 11.27
CA LEU A 265 23.25 -19.94 11.77
C LEU A 265 23.97 -18.89 10.91
N ALA A 266 23.81 -18.91 9.59
CA ALA A 266 24.33 -17.87 8.70
C ALA A 266 23.66 -16.52 8.98
N TYR A 267 22.34 -16.50 9.14
CA TYR A 267 21.59 -15.31 9.51
C TYR A 267 22.07 -14.70 10.84
N ILE A 268 22.30 -15.52 11.87
CA ILE A 268 22.87 -15.06 13.16
C ILE A 268 24.22 -14.36 12.94
N ARG A 269 25.12 -14.94 12.14
CA ARG A 269 26.44 -14.34 11.84
C ARG A 269 26.31 -13.00 11.13
N ASP A 270 25.39 -12.89 10.19
CA ASP A 270 25.12 -11.65 9.47
C ASP A 270 24.55 -10.57 10.38
N GLN A 271 23.62 -10.94 11.28
CA GLN A 271 23.03 -10.02 12.25
C GLN A 271 24.04 -9.54 13.30
N VAL A 272 24.94 -10.41 13.78
CA VAL A 272 26.06 -9.99 14.65
C VAL A 272 26.99 -9.01 13.92
N ARG A 273 27.29 -9.25 12.64
CA ARG A 273 28.10 -8.34 11.82
C ARG A 273 27.41 -6.99 11.66
N GLU A 274 26.12 -6.99 11.31
CA GLU A 274 25.32 -5.78 11.13
C GLU A 274 25.27 -4.95 12.42
N ALA A 275 24.96 -5.59 13.56
CA ALA A 275 24.94 -4.94 14.87
C ALA A 275 26.27 -4.25 15.20
N ASN A 276 27.38 -4.93 14.93
CA ASN A 276 28.72 -4.40 15.17
C ASN A 276 29.11 -3.27 14.22
N GLN A 277 28.71 -3.36 12.94
CA GLN A 277 28.98 -2.32 11.95
C GLN A 277 28.16 -1.06 12.19
N LYS A 278 26.86 -1.22 12.45
CA LYS A 278 25.92 -0.11 12.60
C LYS A 278 26.01 0.55 13.98
N TYR A 279 26.07 -0.25 15.05
CA TYR A 279 25.95 0.24 16.43
C TYR A 279 27.20 0.03 17.30
N ARG A 280 28.21 -0.70 16.81
CA ARG A 280 29.47 -0.96 17.55
C ARG A 280 29.27 -1.75 18.87
N PHE A 281 28.27 -2.61 18.94
CA PHE A 281 27.93 -3.38 20.15
C PHE A 281 28.93 -4.46 20.59
N GLN A 282 29.97 -4.74 19.80
CA GLN A 282 31.01 -5.75 20.09
C GLN A 282 30.46 -7.16 20.37
N PHE A 283 29.33 -7.52 19.75
CA PHE A 283 28.82 -8.88 19.81
C PHE A 283 29.78 -9.88 19.15
N SER A 284 29.86 -11.08 19.71
CA SER A 284 30.59 -12.20 19.12
C SER A 284 29.63 -13.36 18.84
N VAL A 285 29.86 -14.05 17.73
CA VAL A 285 29.18 -15.32 17.45
C VAL A 285 29.69 -16.36 18.44
N ASP A 286 28.80 -17.11 19.08
CA ASP A 286 29.16 -18.27 19.89
C ASP A 286 29.42 -19.45 18.95
N GLU A 287 30.59 -19.43 18.31
CA GLU A 287 31.02 -20.48 17.37
C GLU A 287 30.96 -21.89 18.01
N PRO A 288 31.38 -22.09 19.28
CA PRO A 288 31.18 -23.37 19.96
C PRO A 288 29.71 -23.83 20.01
N ARG A 289 28.75 -22.92 20.19
CA ARG A 289 27.31 -23.25 20.14
C ARG A 289 26.85 -23.52 18.71
N CYS A 290 27.25 -22.69 17.74
CA CYS A 290 26.94 -22.94 16.32
C CYS A 290 27.39 -24.33 15.87
N ASP A 291 28.61 -24.73 16.23
CA ASP A 291 29.15 -26.05 15.91
C ASP A 291 28.31 -27.18 16.53
N ARG A 292 27.94 -27.07 17.81
CA ARG A 292 27.07 -28.06 18.49
C ARG A 292 25.70 -28.19 17.83
N ILE A 293 25.12 -27.06 17.42
CA ILE A 293 23.83 -27.02 16.75
C ILE A 293 23.93 -27.73 15.40
N LEU A 294 24.96 -27.43 14.61
CA LEU A 294 25.18 -28.08 13.32
C LEU A 294 25.45 -29.58 13.46
N GLU A 295 26.27 -29.97 14.44
CA GLU A 295 26.55 -31.35 14.80
C GLU A 295 25.23 -32.12 15.05
N THR A 296 24.38 -31.56 15.91
CA THR A 296 23.06 -32.13 16.23
C THR A 296 22.20 -32.30 14.98
N ALA A 297 22.18 -31.29 14.12
CA ALA A 297 21.40 -31.32 12.89
C ALA A 297 21.88 -32.38 11.89
N LEU A 298 23.20 -32.55 11.77
CA LEU A 298 23.80 -33.56 10.91
C LEU A 298 23.50 -34.97 11.42
N VAL A 299 23.70 -35.23 12.72
CA VAL A 299 23.43 -36.52 13.36
C VAL A 299 21.96 -36.91 13.22
N ALA A 300 21.05 -36.03 13.63
CA ALA A 300 19.61 -36.29 13.52
C ALA A 300 19.17 -36.40 12.05
N GLY A 301 19.77 -35.62 11.16
CA GLY A 301 19.50 -35.63 9.73
C GLY A 301 19.88 -36.94 9.05
N VAL A 302 20.96 -37.62 9.48
CA VAL A 302 21.33 -38.95 8.97
C VAL A 302 20.19 -39.94 9.23
N GLU A 303 19.70 -40.00 10.47
CA GLU A 303 18.60 -40.89 10.85
C GLU A 303 17.29 -40.55 10.12
N ASP A 304 16.95 -39.25 10.01
CA ASP A 304 15.74 -38.82 9.31
C ASP A 304 15.80 -39.17 7.81
N ASN A 305 16.95 -38.99 7.17
CA ASN A 305 17.14 -39.34 5.76
C ASN A 305 17.04 -40.86 5.55
N PHE A 306 17.56 -41.69 6.45
CA PHE A 306 17.34 -43.15 6.40
C PHE A 306 15.85 -43.51 6.54
N ARG A 307 15.13 -42.85 7.45
CA ARG A 307 13.69 -43.06 7.64
C ARG A 307 12.90 -42.70 6.38
N ARG A 308 13.16 -41.52 5.79
CA ARG A 308 12.52 -41.09 4.53
C ARG A 308 12.84 -42.04 3.39
N ALA A 309 14.08 -42.49 3.26
CA ALA A 309 14.46 -43.49 2.26
C ALA A 309 13.66 -44.79 2.44
N ALA A 310 13.49 -45.28 3.66
CA ALA A 310 12.68 -46.47 3.95
C ALA A 310 11.20 -46.28 3.59
N GLU A 311 10.62 -45.11 3.91
CA GLU A 311 9.24 -44.76 3.54
C GLU A 311 9.06 -44.75 2.02
N GLN A 312 9.96 -44.11 1.28
CA GLN A 312 9.91 -44.06 -0.19
C GLN A 312 10.15 -45.42 -0.85
N ALA A 313 10.98 -46.28 -0.23
CA ALA A 313 11.19 -47.65 -0.69
C ALA A 313 9.89 -48.48 -0.62
N GLY A 314 9.12 -48.34 0.47
CA GLY A 314 7.79 -48.96 0.59
C GLY A 314 6.78 -48.48 -0.45
N LEU A 315 6.95 -47.25 -0.95
CA LEU A 315 6.14 -46.66 -2.03
C LEU A 315 6.66 -46.99 -3.43
N GLY A 316 7.79 -47.69 -3.59
CA GLY A 316 8.35 -48.03 -4.89
C GLY A 316 9.02 -46.85 -5.63
N HIS A 317 9.39 -45.76 -4.94
CA HIS A 317 9.98 -44.56 -5.55
C HIS A 317 11.50 -44.59 -5.54
N GLY A 318 12.12 -45.28 -6.51
CA GLY A 318 13.57 -45.54 -6.52
C GLY A 318 14.45 -44.29 -6.50
N ASP A 319 14.14 -43.28 -7.31
CA ASP A 319 14.95 -42.05 -7.40
C ASP A 319 14.98 -41.27 -6.07
N GLU A 320 13.84 -41.24 -5.36
CA GLU A 320 13.76 -40.57 -4.05
C GLU A 320 14.50 -41.37 -2.98
N VAL A 321 14.49 -42.71 -3.01
CA VAL A 321 15.30 -43.54 -2.10
C VAL A 321 16.78 -43.20 -2.21
N GLU A 322 17.33 -43.20 -3.43
CA GLU A 322 18.75 -42.92 -3.64
C GLU A 322 19.12 -41.48 -3.27
N LYS A 323 18.24 -40.52 -3.54
CA LYS A 323 18.42 -39.13 -3.11
C LYS A 323 18.52 -39.00 -1.59
N TRP A 324 17.64 -39.63 -0.83
CA TRP A 324 17.69 -39.57 0.64
C TRP A 324 18.91 -40.31 1.21
N LEU A 325 19.28 -41.47 0.65
CA LEU A 325 20.50 -42.18 1.05
C LEU A 325 21.78 -41.39 0.72
N ALA A 326 21.82 -40.69 -0.43
CA ALA A 326 22.91 -39.80 -0.79
C ALA A 326 23.03 -38.64 0.22
N LEU A 327 21.91 -38.01 0.59
CA LEU A 327 21.91 -36.95 1.61
C LEU A 327 22.40 -37.44 2.98
N ALA A 328 22.00 -38.64 3.42
CA ALA A 328 22.53 -39.24 4.65
C ALA A 328 24.05 -39.45 4.57
N ARG A 329 24.55 -39.92 3.42
CA ARG A 329 25.99 -40.11 3.20
C ARG A 329 26.75 -38.79 3.20
N ASP A 330 26.20 -37.76 2.57
CA ASP A 330 26.78 -36.42 2.53
C ASP A 330 26.87 -35.82 3.93
N TYR A 331 25.83 -35.99 4.77
CA TYR A 331 25.86 -35.52 6.16
C TYR A 331 26.91 -36.23 7.01
N VAL A 332 27.08 -37.55 6.84
CA VAL A 332 28.18 -38.30 7.48
C VAL A 332 29.55 -37.78 7.03
N ALA A 333 29.72 -37.52 5.72
CA ALA A 333 30.97 -37.01 5.18
C ALA A 333 31.28 -35.60 5.69
N GLU A 334 30.28 -34.72 5.75
CA GLU A 334 30.39 -33.36 6.28
C GLU A 334 30.76 -33.37 7.77
N PHE A 335 30.03 -34.13 8.59
CA PHE A 335 30.34 -34.31 10.01
C PHE A 335 31.81 -34.72 10.20
N ASN A 336 32.26 -35.73 9.46
CA ASN A 336 33.62 -36.24 9.59
C ASN A 336 34.68 -35.28 9.05
N ARG A 337 34.34 -34.42 8.08
CA ARG A 337 35.25 -33.40 7.54
C ARG A 337 35.43 -32.25 8.51
N GLU A 338 34.33 -31.73 9.05
CA GLU A 338 34.31 -30.51 9.87
C GLU A 338 34.78 -30.80 11.30
N HIS A 339 34.42 -31.97 11.85
CA HIS A 339 34.75 -32.35 13.23
C HIS A 339 36.09 -33.08 13.40
N ARG A 340 36.89 -33.24 12.32
CA ARG A 340 38.32 -33.61 12.43
C ARG A 340 39.24 -32.40 12.68
N SER A 341 38.73 -31.18 12.57
CA SER A 341 39.50 -29.94 12.75
C SER A 341 39.54 -29.49 14.23
N HIS A 342 40.58 -28.74 14.59
CA HIS A 342 41.23 -28.70 15.91
C HIS A 342 40.39 -28.47 17.18
N TYR A 343 39.16 -27.93 17.12
CA TYR A 343 38.38 -27.56 18.29
C TYR A 343 37.76 -28.76 19.05
N TRP A 344 37.69 -29.93 18.39
CA TRP A 344 36.91 -31.08 18.85
C TRP A 344 37.72 -32.30 19.27
N LYS A 345 39.06 -32.27 19.11
CA LYS A 345 39.97 -33.33 19.61
C LYS A 345 39.87 -33.56 21.13
N ALA A 346 39.27 -32.63 21.87
CA ALA A 346 39.06 -32.74 23.31
C ALA A 346 37.78 -33.51 23.70
N ARG A 347 36.86 -33.81 22.77
CA ARG A 347 35.51 -34.33 23.08
C ARG A 347 35.31 -35.84 22.89
N GLU A 348 36.31 -36.58 22.46
CA GLU A 348 36.27 -38.05 22.25
C GLU A 348 35.09 -38.57 21.38
N SER A 349 34.39 -37.71 20.63
CA SER A 349 33.30 -38.14 19.75
C SER A 349 33.83 -39.03 18.63
N ALA A 350 33.33 -40.26 18.56
CA ALA A 350 33.66 -41.19 17.48
C ALA A 350 33.18 -40.64 16.12
N PRO A 351 33.91 -40.88 15.02
CA PRO A 351 33.47 -40.48 13.69
C PRO A 351 32.11 -41.14 13.37
N LEU A 352 31.23 -40.40 12.71
CA LEU A 352 30.00 -40.99 12.18
C LEU A 352 30.34 -41.98 11.07
N SER A 353 29.61 -43.08 11.01
CA SER A 353 29.74 -44.06 9.94
C SER A 353 28.42 -44.18 9.20
N PHE A 354 28.48 -44.29 7.87
CA PHE A 354 27.29 -44.53 7.07
C PHE A 354 26.92 -46.02 7.19
N ASP A 355 25.69 -46.29 7.62
CA ASP A 355 25.19 -47.66 7.82
C ASP A 355 24.87 -48.32 6.47
N GLU A 356 25.90 -48.83 5.80
CA GLU A 356 25.78 -49.54 4.53
C GLU A 356 24.90 -50.81 4.62
N PRO A 357 24.93 -51.61 5.72
CA PRO A 357 23.92 -52.65 5.95
C PRO A 357 22.48 -52.14 5.89
N ARG A 358 22.14 -51.05 6.59
CA ARG A 358 20.78 -50.47 6.59
C ARG A 358 20.40 -49.91 5.21
N ALA A 359 21.32 -49.23 4.53
CA ALA A 359 21.09 -48.75 3.17
C ALA A 359 20.75 -49.90 2.20
N ARG A 360 21.47 -51.02 2.29
CA ARG A 360 21.20 -52.22 1.50
C ARG A 360 19.83 -52.84 1.83
N ALA A 361 19.45 -52.87 3.09
CA ALA A 361 18.13 -53.37 3.49
C ALA A 361 16.98 -52.52 2.92
N ILE A 362 17.15 -51.19 2.86
CA ILE A 362 16.19 -50.26 2.25
C ILE A 362 16.07 -50.52 0.73
N ARG A 363 17.21 -50.64 0.03
CA ARG A 363 17.22 -50.98 -1.41
C ARG A 363 16.57 -52.33 -1.71
N ALA A 364 16.83 -53.35 -0.90
CA ALA A 364 16.18 -54.65 -1.04
C ALA A 364 14.65 -54.57 -0.82
N SER A 365 14.20 -53.72 0.11
CA SER A 365 12.77 -53.45 0.32
C SER A 365 12.12 -52.77 -0.88
N LEU A 366 12.82 -51.82 -1.52
CA LEU A 366 12.40 -51.18 -2.77
C LEU A 366 12.25 -52.20 -3.90
N GLU A 367 13.23 -53.09 -4.09
CA GLU A 367 13.15 -54.15 -5.12
C GLU A 367 11.92 -55.05 -4.92
N LYS A 368 11.62 -55.40 -3.66
CA LYS A 368 10.42 -56.17 -3.32
C LYS A 368 9.13 -55.41 -3.68
N ALA A 369 9.05 -54.13 -3.33
CA ALA A 369 7.89 -53.28 -3.64
C ALA A 369 7.69 -53.12 -5.16
N LEU A 370 8.76 -52.96 -5.93
CA LEU A 370 8.72 -52.87 -7.39
C LEU A 370 8.22 -54.18 -8.03
N ARG A 371 8.71 -55.34 -7.57
CA ARG A 371 8.26 -56.66 -8.06
C ARG A 371 6.77 -56.90 -7.79
N GLN A 372 6.25 -56.45 -6.65
CA GLN A 372 4.83 -56.58 -6.30
C GLN A 372 3.91 -55.69 -7.14
N ARG A 373 4.45 -54.71 -7.86
CA ARG A 373 3.71 -53.79 -8.74
C ARG A 373 3.81 -54.15 -10.23
N GLN A 374 4.64 -55.13 -10.58
CA GLN A 374 4.69 -55.68 -11.93
C GLN A 374 3.59 -56.75 -12.05
N PRO A 375 2.61 -56.58 -12.96
CA PRO A 375 1.49 -57.51 -13.13
C PRO A 375 1.92 -58.90 -13.62
#